data_AF-A0A957UEC7-F1
#
_entry.id   AF-A0A957UEC7-F1
#
_cell.length_a   1.000
_cell.length_b   1.000
_cell.length_c   1.000
_cell.angle_alpha   90.00
_cell.angle_beta   90.00
_cell.angle_gamma   90.00
#
_symmetry.space_group_name_H-M   'P 1'
#
loop_
_entity.id
_entity.type
_entity.pdbx_description
1 polymer ?
#
loop_
_entity_poly.entity_id
_entity_poly.type
_entity_poly.pdbx_seq_one_letter_code
_entity_poly.pdbx_strand_id
1 'polypeptide(L)'
;KQALGLPGGLLVAVPIPAEAEIPAAEIEPAIAQAVAEAAERGLRSAEVTPFLLSRIAELTGARSLEANLALLKNNAAVAAQIAVAVSRQVAGAAERTAVV
;
A
#
# COMPACT_ATOMS: atom_id res chain seq x y z
N LYS A 1 -8.40 19.86 1.45
CA LYS A 1 -9.61 19.00 1.37
C LYS A 1 -10.65 19.37 2.43
N GLN A 2 -10.36 19.19 3.73
CA GLN A 2 -11.30 19.52 4.82
C GLN A 2 -11.72 21.00 4.80
N ALA A 3 -10.77 21.94 4.67
CA ALA A 3 -11.05 23.38 4.55
C ALA A 3 -11.88 23.75 3.30
N LEU A 4 -11.96 22.87 2.30
CA LEU A 4 -12.77 23.06 1.08
C LEU A 4 -14.13 22.36 1.17
N GLY A 5 -14.47 21.74 2.33
CA GLY A 5 -15.73 21.01 2.52
C GLY A 5 -15.87 19.73 1.70
N LEU A 6 -14.79 19.20 1.11
CA LEU A 6 -14.85 18.03 0.23
C LEU A 6 -14.88 16.71 1.05
N PRO A 7 -15.91 15.85 0.91
CA PRO A 7 -16.00 14.54 1.60
C PRO A 7 -15.02 13.50 1.01
N GLY A 8 -14.78 12.38 1.71
CA GLY A 8 -13.94 11.26 1.25
C GLY A 8 -12.56 11.11 1.91
N GLY A 9 -11.69 10.24 1.36
CA GLY A 9 -10.31 10.03 1.81
C GLY A 9 -9.26 10.72 0.96
N LEU A 10 -7.98 10.57 1.33
CA LEU A 10 -6.82 10.88 0.49
C LEU A 10 -5.98 9.61 0.36
N LEU A 11 -5.69 9.18 -0.88
CA LEU A 11 -4.80 8.07 -1.14
C LEU A 11 -3.38 8.60 -1.35
N VAL A 12 -2.44 8.12 -0.55
CA VAL A 12 -1.02 8.45 -0.68
C VAL A 12 -0.30 7.19 -1.13
N ALA A 13 0.23 7.20 -2.35
CA ALA A 13 1.06 6.11 -2.86
C ALA A 13 2.50 6.34 -2.41
N VAL A 14 3.05 5.38 -1.67
CA VAL A 14 4.43 5.40 -1.20
C VAL A 14 5.20 4.34 -2.00
N PRO A 15 6.27 4.70 -2.71
CA PRO A 15 7.06 3.72 -3.45
C PRO A 15 7.76 2.75 -2.49
N ILE A 16 8.00 1.53 -2.98
CA ILE A 16 8.85 0.57 -2.27
C ILE A 16 10.30 1.13 -2.20
N PRO A 17 11.04 0.88 -1.10
CA PRO A 17 12.48 1.16 -1.08
C PRO A 17 13.19 0.45 -2.24
N ALA A 18 14.09 1.15 -2.94
CA ALA A 18 14.73 0.67 -4.16
C ALA A 18 15.51 -0.64 -3.93
N GLU A 19 16.10 -0.80 -2.75
CA GLU A 19 16.83 -1.99 -2.33
C GLU A 19 15.95 -3.24 -2.13
N ALA A 20 14.64 -3.06 -1.96
CA ALA A 20 13.66 -4.13 -1.78
C ALA A 20 12.78 -4.33 -3.03
N GLU A 21 13.00 -3.56 -4.09
CA GLU A 21 12.23 -3.63 -5.33
C GLU A 21 12.55 -4.92 -6.11
N ILE A 22 11.51 -5.58 -6.61
CA ILE A 22 11.65 -6.65 -7.60
C ILE A 22 11.45 -6.02 -8.98
N PRO A 23 12.42 -6.13 -9.90
CA PRO A 23 12.27 -5.58 -11.24
C PRO A 23 11.00 -6.07 -11.93
N ALA A 24 10.32 -5.18 -12.67
CA ALA A 24 9.09 -5.51 -13.40
C ALA A 24 9.26 -6.75 -14.30
N ALA A 25 10.36 -6.82 -15.05
CA ALA A 25 10.67 -7.95 -15.92
C ALA A 25 10.78 -9.30 -15.17
N GLU A 26 11.08 -9.29 -13.87
CA GLU A 26 11.16 -10.49 -13.04
C GLU A 26 9.81 -10.86 -12.40
N ILE A 27 9.01 -9.88 -11.98
CA ILE A 27 7.75 -10.14 -11.25
C ILE A 27 6.54 -10.35 -12.17
N GLU A 28 6.51 -9.71 -13.34
CA GLU A 28 5.39 -9.77 -14.29
C GLU A 28 5.06 -11.21 -14.74
N PRO A 29 6.03 -12.09 -15.05
CA PRO A 29 5.72 -13.48 -15.38
C PRO A 29 5.02 -14.23 -14.24
N ALA A 30 5.41 -14.00 -12.99
CA ALA A 30 4.80 -14.64 -11.83
C ALA A 30 3.37 -14.12 -11.58
N ILE A 31 3.14 -12.82 -11.77
CA ILE A 31 1.79 -12.21 -11.70
C ILE A 31 0.89 -12.80 -12.78
N ALA A 32 1.35 -12.81 -14.04
CA ALA A 32 0.58 -13.32 -15.16
C ALA A 32 0.20 -14.80 -14.96
N GLN A 33 1.14 -15.62 -14.50
CA GLN A 33 0.87 -17.01 -14.17
C GLN A 33 -0.16 -17.17 -13.05
N ALA A 34 -0.01 -16.45 -11.93
CA ALA A 34 -0.95 -16.52 -10.82
C ALA A 34 -2.37 -16.09 -11.25
N VAL A 35 -2.49 -15.07 -12.09
CA VAL A 35 -3.79 -14.62 -12.63
C VAL A 35 -4.42 -15.69 -13.54
N ALA A 36 -3.64 -16.34 -14.40
CA ALA A 36 -4.13 -17.42 -15.25
C ALA A 36 -4.62 -18.61 -14.41
N GLU A 37 -3.84 -19.06 -13.42
CA GLU A 37 -4.22 -20.14 -12.52
C GLU A 37 -5.48 -19.82 -11.70
N ALA A 38 -5.64 -18.55 -11.26
CA ALA A 38 -6.86 -18.11 -10.56
C ALA A 38 -8.09 -18.24 -11.45
N ALA A 39 -7.96 -17.88 -12.73
CA ALA A 39 -9.03 -17.96 -13.71
C ALA A 39 -9.40 -19.40 -14.05
N GLU A 40 -8.41 -20.28 -14.27
CA GLU A 40 -8.61 -21.72 -14.51
C GLU A 40 -9.35 -22.40 -13.35
N ARG A 41 -9.06 -21.97 -12.12
CA ARG A 41 -9.73 -22.45 -10.91
C ARG A 41 -11.10 -21.82 -10.66
N GLY A 42 -11.51 -20.85 -11.48
CA GLY A 42 -12.79 -20.16 -11.34
C GLY A 42 -12.92 -19.33 -10.05
N LEU A 43 -11.81 -18.87 -9.46
CA LEU A 43 -11.82 -18.09 -8.23
C LEU A 43 -12.49 -16.72 -8.45
N ARG A 44 -13.27 -16.26 -7.46
CA ARG A 44 -14.03 -15.01 -7.56
C ARG A 44 -13.99 -14.18 -6.28
N SER A 45 -14.19 -12.88 -6.45
CA SER A 45 -14.38 -11.93 -5.35
C SER A 45 -13.27 -12.02 -4.29
N ALA A 46 -13.63 -12.28 -3.03
CA ALA A 46 -12.72 -12.26 -1.89
C ALA A 46 -11.65 -13.38 -1.92
N GLU A 47 -11.84 -14.40 -2.75
CA GLU A 47 -10.90 -15.55 -2.86
C GLU A 47 -9.70 -15.23 -3.75
N VAL A 48 -9.84 -14.26 -4.65
CA VAL A 48 -8.82 -13.95 -5.68
C VAL A 48 -7.56 -13.39 -5.03
N THR A 49 -7.66 -12.33 -4.23
CA THR A 49 -6.49 -11.65 -3.67
C THR A 49 -5.65 -12.54 -2.75
N PRO A 50 -6.22 -13.28 -1.79
CA PRO A 50 -5.43 -14.20 -0.96
C PRO A 50 -4.71 -15.27 -1.78
N PHE A 51 -5.37 -15.81 -2.81
CA PHE A 51 -4.74 -16.78 -3.71
C PHE A 51 -3.58 -16.17 -4.49
N LEU A 52 -3.78 -15.02 -5.15
CA LEU A 52 -2.76 -14.37 -5.95
C LEU A 52 -1.51 -14.06 -5.11
N LEU A 53 -1.68 -13.48 -3.92
CA LEU A 53 -0.55 -13.12 -3.06
C LEU A 53 0.24 -14.37 -2.60
N SER A 54 -0.45 -15.44 -2.21
CA SER A 54 0.19 -16.71 -1.86
C SER A 54 0.96 -17.28 -3.04
N ARG A 55 0.32 -17.30 -4.22
CA ARG A 55 0.90 -17.92 -5.41
C ARG A 55 2.11 -17.15 -5.94
N ILE A 56 2.06 -15.82 -5.94
CA ILE A 56 3.19 -14.98 -6.32
C ILE A 56 4.36 -15.17 -5.33
N ALA A 57 4.08 -15.35 -4.03
CA ALA A 57 5.12 -15.67 -3.05
C ALA A 57 5.79 -17.03 -3.33
N GLU A 58 5.02 -18.06 -3.67
CA GLU A 58 5.57 -19.37 -4.08
C GLU A 58 6.43 -19.25 -5.35
N LEU A 59 5.91 -18.61 -6.40
CA LEU A 59 6.59 -18.48 -7.70
C LEU A 59 7.88 -17.65 -7.63
N THR A 60 7.98 -16.75 -6.65
CA THR A 60 9.16 -15.90 -6.45
C THR A 60 10.12 -16.41 -5.38
N GLY A 61 9.87 -17.59 -4.79
CA GLY A 61 10.70 -18.12 -3.71
C GLY A 61 10.70 -17.22 -2.47
N ALA A 62 9.52 -16.71 -2.10
CA ALA A 62 9.27 -15.76 -1.01
C ALA A 62 9.81 -14.33 -1.20
N ARG A 63 10.52 -14.01 -2.29
CA ARG A 63 11.00 -12.64 -2.56
C ARG A 63 9.87 -11.61 -2.58
N SER A 64 8.70 -11.91 -3.16
CA SER A 64 7.57 -10.98 -3.17
C SER A 64 6.99 -10.72 -1.77
N LEU A 65 7.07 -11.71 -0.87
CA LEU A 65 6.64 -11.57 0.51
C LEU A 65 7.60 -10.64 1.29
N GLU A 66 8.91 -10.80 1.07
CA GLU A 66 9.93 -9.93 1.65
C GLU A 66 9.79 -8.48 1.16
N ALA A 67 9.61 -8.29 -0.16
CA ALA A 67 9.35 -6.98 -0.76
C ALA A 67 8.08 -6.33 -0.19
N ASN A 68 6.99 -7.10 -0.04
CA ASN A 68 5.75 -6.61 0.57
C ASN A 68 5.94 -6.20 2.05
N LEU A 69 6.75 -6.94 2.80
CA LEU A 69 7.10 -6.57 4.18
C LEU A 69 7.92 -5.27 4.25
N ALA A 70 8.86 -5.08 3.34
CA ALA A 70 9.62 -3.83 3.24
C ALA A 70 8.71 -2.64 2.91
N LEU A 71 7.81 -2.82 1.93
CA LEU A 71 6.80 -1.81 1.58
C LEU A 71 5.88 -1.49 2.76
N LEU A 72 5.40 -2.50 3.50
CA LEU A 72 4.55 -2.30 4.68
C LEU A 72 5.25 -1.45 5.74
N LYS A 73 6.53 -1.73 6.03
CA LYS A 73 7.33 -0.94 6.98
C LYS A 73 7.49 0.50 6.49
N ASN A 74 7.75 0.71 5.20
CA ASN A 74 7.88 2.05 4.62
C ASN A 74 6.55 2.83 4.70
N ASN A 75 5.43 2.18 4.35
CA ASN A 75 4.09 2.75 4.48
C ASN A 75 3.79 3.18 5.92
N ALA A 76 4.14 2.35 6.90
CA ALA A 76 3.96 2.68 8.32
C ALA A 76 4.80 3.90 8.75
N ALA A 77 6.05 4.00 8.29
CA ALA A 77 6.93 5.13 8.58
C ALA A 77 6.38 6.44 8.00
N VAL A 78 5.98 6.44 6.72
CA VAL A 78 5.38 7.62 6.07
C VAL A 78 4.05 8.00 6.70
N ALA A 79 3.19 7.02 7.02
CA ALA A 79 1.93 7.27 7.70
C ALA A 79 2.13 7.94 9.07
N ALA A 80 3.14 7.51 9.83
CA ALA A 80 3.49 8.14 11.11
C ALA A 80 3.93 9.60 10.95
N GLN A 81 4.77 9.89 9.93
CA GLN A 81 5.19 11.26 9.63
C GLN A 81 3.99 12.16 9.27
N ILE A 82 3.07 11.65 8.44
CA ILE A 82 1.83 12.35 8.08
C ILE A 82 0.98 12.61 9.33
N ALA A 83 0.80 11.60 10.19
CA ALA A 83 0.00 11.75 11.41
C ALA A 83 0.56 12.83 12.35
N VAL A 84 1.88 12.88 12.54
CA VAL A 84 2.55 13.92 13.35
C VAL A 84 2.36 15.31 12.72
N ALA A 85 2.55 15.44 11.41
CA ALA A 85 2.37 16.72 10.71
C ALA A 85 0.92 17.22 10.81
N VAL A 86 -0.07 16.33 10.62
CA VAL A 86 -1.49 16.66 10.75
C VAL A 86 -1.84 17.03 12.19
N SER A 87 -1.35 16.30 13.18
CA SER A 87 -1.58 16.61 14.60
C SER A 87 -1.12 18.02 14.96
N ARG A 88 0.07 18.43 14.48
CA ARG A 88 0.58 19.80 14.66
C ARG A 88 -0.28 20.86 13.97
N GLN A 89 -0.80 20.57 12.78
CA GLN A 89 -1.69 21.49 12.05
C GLN A 89 -3.03 21.70 12.77
N VAL A 90 -3.60 20.61 13.31
CA VAL A 90 -4.85 20.67 14.09
C VAL A 90 -4.64 21.46 15.39
N ALA A 91 -3.55 21.21 16.12
CA ALA A 91 -3.22 21.96 17.34
C ALA A 91 -3.07 23.47 17.07
N GLY A 92 -2.29 23.85 16.05
CA GLY A 92 -2.12 25.25 15.69
C GLY A 92 -3.39 25.93 15.13
N ALA A 93 -4.33 25.17 14.56
CA ALA A 93 -5.63 25.71 14.13
C ALA A 93 -6.57 25.98 15.32
N ALA A 94 -6.55 25.13 16.35
CA ALA A 94 -7.30 25.34 17.59
C ALA A 94 -6.83 26.60 18.33
N GLU A 95 -5.52 26.80 18.43
CA GLU A 95 -4.94 28.00 19.07
C GLU A 95 -5.29 29.30 18.34
N ARG A 96 -5.30 29.31 16.99
CA ARG A 96 -5.70 30.49 16.21
C ARG A 96 -7.19 30.83 16.32
N THR A 97 -8.04 29.85 16.59
CA THR A 97 -9.47 30.07 16.80
C THR A 97 -9.76 30.63 18.20
N ALA A 98 -8.86 30.40 19.16
CA ALA A 98 -9.02 30.86 20.54
C ALA A 98 -8.53 32.31 20.79
N VAL A 99 -7.90 32.95 19.80
CA VAL A 99 -7.32 34.31 19.90
C VAL A 99 -8.16 35.35 19.10
N VAL A 100 -9.33 34.95 18.58
CA VAL A 100 -10.31 35.83 17.93
C VAL A 100 -11.60 35.79 18.73
#